data_AF-A0A2K4KW48-F1
#
_entry.id   AF-A0A2K4KW48-F1
#
_cell.length_a   1.000
_cell.length_b   1.000
_cell.length_c   1.000
_cell.angle_alpha   90.00
_cell.angle_beta   90.00
_cell.angle_gamma   90.00
#
_symmetry.space_group_name_H-M   'P 1'
#
loop_
_entity.id
_entity.type
_entity.pdbx_description
1 polymer ?
#
loop_
_entity_poly.entity_id
_entity_poly.type
_entity_poly.pdbx_seq_one_letter_code
_entity_poly.pdbx_strand_id
1 'polypeptide(L)' 'MSKRRAFGDVVQVQDDEGEPPYPVKLIPTVDGAEPDYCMYECGDPDCREWRIAEVLGDQAQPTGQLIYHVTECNMSDPTS' A
#
# COMPACT_ATOMS: atom_id res chain seq x y z
N MET A 1 -2.00 12.59 7.21
CA MET A 1 -2.67 12.96 5.94
C MET A 1 -2.14 12.01 4.89
N SER A 2 -3.05 11.31 4.24
CA SER A 2 -2.78 10.36 3.17
C SER A 2 -2.23 11.05 1.92
N LYS A 3 -1.65 10.27 1.01
CA LYS A 3 -1.14 10.73 -0.28
C LYS A 3 -1.72 9.82 -1.35
N ARG A 4 -2.36 10.41 -2.36
CA ARG A 4 -2.90 9.67 -3.50
C ARG A 4 -1.80 8.93 -4.24
N ARG A 5 -2.01 7.63 -4.47
CA ARG A 5 -1.06 6.75 -5.14
C ARG A 5 -1.53 6.35 -6.55
N ALA A 6 -0.63 5.74 -7.31
CA ALA A 6 -0.90 5.17 -8.62
C ALA A 6 -0.45 3.69 -8.69
N PHE A 7 -1.05 2.93 -9.60
CA PHE A 7 -0.54 1.58 -9.92
C PHE A 7 0.91 1.67 -10.39
N GLY A 8 1.75 0.80 -9.83
CA GLY A 8 3.19 0.78 -10.07
C GLY A 8 4.00 1.53 -9.02
N ASP A 9 3.38 2.37 -8.18
CA ASP A 9 4.08 3.04 -7.08
C ASP A 9 4.63 2.02 -6.08
N VAL A 10 5.83 2.30 -5.59
CA VAL A 10 6.45 1.58 -4.48
C VAL A 10 6.31 2.41 -3.22
N VAL A 11 5.75 1.81 -2.18
CA VAL A 11 5.49 2.44 -0.89
C VAL A 11 5.99 1.55 0.25
N GLN A 12 6.26 2.16 1.39
CA GLN A 12 6.51 1.43 2.64
C GLN A 12 5.20 1.29 3.40
N VAL A 13 4.83 0.06 3.77
CA VAL A 13 3.61 -0.21 4.55
C VAL A 13 4.00 -0.48 5.99
N GLN A 14 3.40 0.28 6.91
CA GLN A 14 3.51 0.02 8.34
C GLN A 14 2.46 -1.02 8.74
N ASP A 15 2.91 -2.13 9.30
CA ASP A 15 2.01 -3.11 9.93
C ASP A 15 1.60 -2.65 11.36
N ASP A 16 0.44 -3.12 11.82
CA ASP A 16 -0.14 -2.79 13.13
C ASP A 16 0.63 -3.46 14.30
N GLU A 17 1.43 -4.49 14.02
CA GLU A 17 2.13 -5.29 15.03
C GLU A 17 3.53 -4.75 15.43
N GLY A 18 3.89 -3.53 15.01
CA GLY A 18 5.16 -2.89 15.38
C GLY A 18 6.39 -3.47 14.66
N GLU A 19 6.16 -4.28 13.63
CA GLU A 19 7.18 -4.70 12.66
C GLU A 19 7.73 -3.49 11.90
N PRO A 20 8.98 -3.55 11.42
CA PRO A 20 9.50 -2.50 10.55
C PRO A 20 8.66 -2.40 9.27
N PRO A 21 8.46 -1.18 8.72
CA PRO A 21 7.80 -1.03 7.44
C PRO A 21 8.49 -1.87 6.37
N TYR A 22 7.69 -2.44 5.49
CA TYR A 22 8.19 -3.24 4.37
C TYR A 22 7.74 -2.65 3.03
N PRO A 23 8.58 -2.76 1.98
CA PRO A 23 8.26 -2.21 0.67
C PRO A 23 7.22 -3.07 -0.05
N VAL A 24 6.25 -2.42 -0.66
CA VAL A 24 5.28 -3.06 -1.56
C VAL A 24 5.12 -2.25 -2.82
N LYS A 25 4.74 -2.93 -3.90
CA LYS A 25 4.32 -2.32 -5.15
C LYS A 25 2.81 -2.42 -5.29
N LEU A 26 2.16 -1.28 -5.56
CA LEU A 26 0.73 -1.24 -5.82
C LEU A 26 0.44 -1.81 -7.21
N ILE A 27 -0.38 -2.85 -7.31
CA ILE A 27 -0.68 -3.54 -8.57
C ILE A 27 -2.19 -3.53 -8.86
N PRO A 28 -2.61 -3.55 -10.14
CA PRO A 28 -4.02 -3.66 -10.48
C PRO A 28 -4.59 -5.02 -10.09
N THR A 29 -5.87 -5.07 -9.73
CA THR A 29 -6.62 -6.34 -9.65
C THR A 29 -6.84 -6.89 -11.06
N VAL A 30 -7.14 -8.18 -11.17
CA VAL A 30 -7.44 -8.82 -12.48
C VAL A 30 -8.62 -8.16 -13.18
N ASP A 31 -9.60 -7.69 -12.40
CA ASP A 31 -10.77 -6.93 -12.85
C ASP A 31 -10.49 -5.43 -13.07
N GLY A 32 -9.30 -4.94 -12.72
CA GLY A 32 -8.90 -3.54 -12.91
C GLY A 32 -9.62 -2.54 -11.99
N ALA A 33 -10.15 -3.00 -10.86
CA ALA A 33 -10.83 -2.13 -9.91
C ALA A 33 -9.91 -1.06 -9.33
N GLU A 34 -10.50 0.12 -9.14
CA GLU A 34 -9.88 1.25 -8.46
C GLU A 34 -9.82 1.04 -6.94
N PRO A 35 -8.94 1.76 -6.22
CA PRO A 35 -8.90 1.76 -4.77
C PRO A 35 -10.23 2.21 -4.14
N ASP A 36 -10.67 1.50 -3.11
CA ASP A 36 -11.90 1.79 -2.38
C ASP A 36 -11.71 2.94 -1.38
N TYR A 37 -12.80 3.35 -0.73
CA TYR A 37 -12.71 4.28 0.39
C TYR A 37 -12.01 3.60 1.57
N CYS A 38 -11.07 4.31 2.20
CA CYS A 38 -10.47 3.83 3.44
C CYS A 38 -11.55 3.76 4.53
N MET A 39 -11.71 2.60 5.15
CA MET A 39 -12.65 2.42 6.26
C MET A 39 -12.07 2.84 7.62
N TYR A 40 -10.77 3.11 7.71
CA TYR A 40 -10.14 3.57 8.95
C TYR A 40 -10.49 5.02 9.24
N GLU A 41 -10.80 5.32 10.50
CA GLU A 41 -11.01 6.68 11.00
C GLU A 41 -9.66 7.42 11.21
N CYS A 42 -8.79 7.41 10.20
CA CYS A 42 -7.46 8.05 10.24
C CYS A 42 -7.51 9.59 10.13
N GLY A 43 -8.71 10.17 10.21
CA GLY A 43 -8.95 11.61 10.13
C GLY A 43 -8.77 12.23 8.73
N ASP A 44 -8.67 11.41 7.68
CA ASP A 44 -8.50 11.87 6.30
C ASP A 44 -9.62 11.35 5.40
N PRO A 45 -10.55 12.21 4.95
CA PRO A 45 -11.69 11.80 4.13
C PRO A 45 -11.29 11.41 2.69
N ASP A 46 -10.09 11.75 2.25
CA ASP A 46 -9.58 11.44 0.92
C ASP A 46 -8.80 10.13 0.86
N CYS A 47 -8.51 9.53 2.03
CA CYS A 47 -7.76 8.30 2.15
C CYS A 47 -8.43 7.15 1.39
N ARG A 48 -7.62 6.39 0.64
CA ARG A 48 -8.06 5.21 -0.09
C ARG A 48 -7.46 3.92 0.44
N GLU A 49 -8.17 2.83 0.17
CA GLU A 49 -7.74 1.47 0.45
C GLU A 49 -7.45 0.74 -0.86
N TRP A 50 -6.22 0.24 -0.98
CA TRP A 50 -5.73 -0.52 -2.12
C TRP A 50 -5.99 -2.00 -1.89
N ARG A 51 -6.71 -2.61 -2.83
CA ARG A 51 -7.15 -4.01 -2.71
C ARG A 51 -5.99 -4.99 -2.65
N ILE A 52 -4.93 -4.74 -3.40
CA ILE A 52 -3.81 -5.65 -3.55
C ILE A 52 -2.50 -4.90 -3.74
N ALA A 53 -1.44 -5.38 -3.10
CA ALA A 53 -0.07 -4.96 -3.34
C ALA A 53 0.86 -6.17 -3.32
N GLU A 54 1.95 -6.09 -4.05
CA GLU A 54 2.98 -7.13 -4.10
C GLU A 54 4.14 -6.76 -3.18
N VAL A 55 4.51 -7.66 -2.28
CA VAL A 55 5.64 -7.45 -1.36
C VAL A 55 6.94 -7.53 -2.14
N LEU A 56 7.79 -6.53 -1.90
CA LEU A 56 9.13 -6.48 -2.46
C LEU A 56 10.15 -6.97 -1.42
N GLY A 57 11.11 -7.77 -1.87
CA GLY A 57 12.24 -8.22 -1.08
C GLY A 57 13.44 -7.30 -1.26
N ASP A 58 14.62 -7.83 -0.96
CA ASP A 58 15.88 -7.12 -1.18
C ASP A 58 16.03 -6.62 -2.62
N GLN A 59 16.56 -5.41 -2.76
CA GLN A 59 16.73 -4.73 -4.05
C GLN A 59 15.43 -4.47 -4.82
N ALA A 60 14.29 -4.34 -4.13
CA ALA A 60 12.98 -4.04 -4.71
C ALA A 60 12.47 -5.10 -5.70
N GLN A 61 12.87 -6.36 -5.51
CA GLN A 61 12.43 -7.47 -6.35
C GLN A 61 11.10 -8.05 -5.85
N PRO A 62 10.14 -8.35 -6.74
CA PRO A 62 8.92 -9.07 -6.39
C PRO A 62 9.21 -10.39 -5.68
N THR A 63 8.58 -10.60 -4.53
CA THR A 63 8.69 -11.88 -3.79
C THR A 63 7.64 -12.90 -4.24
N GLY A 64 6.61 -12.45 -4.97
CA GLY A 64 5.40 -13.24 -5.27
C GLY A 64 4.40 -13.29 -4.11
N GLN A 65 4.73 -12.70 -2.95
CA GLN A 65 3.78 -12.53 -1.85
C GLN A 65 2.87 -11.32 -2.12
N LEU A 66 1.58 -11.51 -1.88
CA LEU A 66 0.55 -10.48 -2.03
C LEU A 66 -0.03 -10.12 -0.67
N ILE A 67 -0.25 -8.83 -0.45
CA ILE A 67 -1.02 -8.30 0.68
C ILE A 67 -2.27 -7.60 0.16
N TYR A 68 -3.26 -7.46 1.03
CA TYR A 68 -4.57 -6.93 0.70
C TYR A 68 -4.98 -5.82 1.66
N HIS A 69 -5.92 -4.98 1.25
CA HIS A 69 -6.50 -3.92 2.08
C HIS A 69 -5.45 -2.93 2.63
N VAL A 70 -4.58 -2.44 1.76
CA VAL A 70 -3.51 -1.51 2.14
C VAL A 70 -4.03 -0.08 2.11
N THR A 71 -4.10 0.57 3.26
CA THR A 71 -4.65 1.93 3.36
C THR A 71 -3.57 3.00 3.14
N GLU A 72 -3.90 4.09 2.45
CA GLU A 72 -2.95 5.17 2.17
C GLU A 72 -2.46 5.87 3.44
N CYS A 73 -3.21 5.79 4.54
CA CYS A 73 -2.77 6.31 5.85
C CYS A 73 -1.69 5.46 6.52
N ASN A 74 -1.56 4.19 6.13
CA ASN A 74 -0.49 3.29 6.59
C ASN A 74 0.70 3.25 5.62
N MET A 75 0.65 4.02 4.53
CA MET A 75 1.71 4.10 3.53
C MET A 75 2.62 5.30 3.76
N SER A 76 3.92 5.07 3.64
CA SER A 76 4.95 6.11 3.60
C SER A 76 5.71 6.07 2.28
N ASP A 77 6.24 7.22 1.86
CA ASP A 77 7.19 7.25 0.75
C ASP A 77 8.46 6.47 1.13
N PRO A 78 9.05 5.69 0.22
CA PRO A 78 10.32 5.03 0.49
C PRO A 78 11.41 6.07 0.77
N THR A 79 12.19 5.86 1.83
CA THR A 79 13.36 6.69 2.11
C THR A 79 14.41 6.44 1.04
N SER A 80 14.75 7.49 0.29
CA SER A 80 15.75 7.47 -0.79
C SER A 80 17.16 7.23 -0.31
#